data_AF-A0A8K0GBL6-F1
#
_entry.id   AF-A0A8K0GBL6-F1
#
_cell.length_a   1.000
_cell.length_b   1.000
_cell.length_c   1.000
_cell.angle_alpha   90.00
_cell.angle_beta   90.00
_cell.angle_gamma   90.00
#
_symmetry.space_group_name_H-M   'P 1'
#
loop_
_entity.id
_entity.type
_entity.pdbx_description
1 polymer ?
#
loop_
_entity_poly.entity_id
_entity_poly.type
_entity_poly.pdbx_seq_one_letter_code
_entity_poly.pdbx_strand_id
1 'polypeptide(L)'
;MVDNLNNDVWGSEYGIVMKRVYNRLPYDIPNQRKKEIVNTLFAKGRERTRGNIERQQGVEPFTKEELQTATETIKGGKAAAQDGIPPEAIKEAAKTQLKWLLGVLNKLLRE
;
A
#
# COMPACT_ATOMS: atom_id res chain seq x y z
N MET A 1 3.07 -3.26 -45.43
CA MET A 1 1.82 -2.66 -44.91
C MET A 1 1.21 -3.57 -43.84
N VAL A 2 2.01 -4.03 -42.86
CA VAL A 2 1.58 -5.02 -41.83
C VAL A 2 2.09 -4.67 -40.42
N ASP A 3 2.86 -3.59 -40.23
CA ASP A 3 3.50 -3.29 -38.94
C ASP A 3 2.71 -2.39 -37.97
N ASN A 4 1.54 -1.86 -38.37
CA ASN A 4 0.75 -0.97 -37.50
C ASN A 4 -0.38 -1.65 -36.71
N LEU A 5 -0.56 -2.97 -36.83
CA LEU A 5 -1.59 -3.73 -36.12
C LEU A 5 -1.12 -4.28 -34.76
N ASN A 6 0.19 -4.30 -34.51
CA ASN A 6 0.77 -5.00 -33.36
C ASN A 6 0.95 -4.11 -32.11
N ASN A 7 0.73 -2.79 -32.22
CA ASN A 7 0.94 -1.85 -31.12
C ASN A 7 -0.36 -1.40 -30.43
N ASP A 8 -1.52 -1.86 -30.90
CA ASP A 8 -2.78 -1.37 -30.38
C ASP A 8 -3.78 -2.52 -30.20
N VAL A 9 -3.46 -3.40 -29.25
CA VAL A 9 -4.32 -4.52 -28.81
C VAL A 9 -5.71 -4.02 -28.37
N TRP A 10 -5.82 -2.74 -28.01
CA TRP A 10 -7.07 -2.07 -27.60
C TRP A 10 -7.34 -0.82 -28.45
N GLY A 11 -7.07 -0.89 -29.75
CA GLY A 11 -7.07 0.30 -30.59
C GLY A 11 -8.40 0.88 -30.99
N SER A 12 -8.42 1.47 -32.19
CA SER A 12 -9.59 2.16 -32.76
C SER A 12 -10.89 1.37 -32.59
N GLU A 13 -10.83 0.04 -32.61
CA GLU A 13 -11.94 -0.88 -32.37
C GLU A 13 -12.48 -0.80 -30.94
N TYR A 14 -11.63 -0.79 -29.91
CA TYR A 14 -12.03 -0.52 -28.53
C TYR A 14 -12.65 0.86 -28.39
N GLY A 15 -12.07 1.87 -29.06
CA GLY A 15 -12.64 3.22 -29.12
C GLY A 15 -14.04 3.25 -29.76
N ILE A 16 -14.27 2.48 -30.82
CA ILE A 16 -15.56 2.36 -31.51
C ILE A 16 -16.57 1.60 -30.65
N VAL A 17 -16.16 0.49 -30.02
CA VAL A 17 -16.99 -0.29 -29.10
C VAL A 17 -17.38 0.58 -27.89
N MET A 18 -16.42 1.27 -27.28
CA MET A 18 -16.69 2.16 -26.14
C MET A 18 -17.55 3.35 -26.55
N LYS A 19 -17.34 4.00 -27.71
CA LYS A 19 -18.26 5.05 -28.21
C LYS A 19 -19.68 4.52 -28.40
N ARG A 20 -19.84 3.30 -28.92
CA ARG A 20 -21.16 2.65 -29.08
C ARG A 20 -21.78 2.29 -27.73
N VAL A 21 -20.98 1.88 -26.74
CA VAL A 21 -21.44 1.55 -25.38
C VAL A 21 -21.81 2.82 -24.58
N TYR A 22 -20.97 3.85 -24.60
CA TYR A 22 -21.26 5.15 -23.98
C TYR A 22 -22.51 5.81 -24.57
N ASN A 23 -22.69 5.74 -25.90
CA ASN A 23 -23.91 6.22 -26.55
C ASN A 23 -25.15 5.34 -26.26
N ARG A 24 -24.98 4.17 -25.65
CA ARG A 24 -26.06 3.23 -25.28
C ARG A 24 -26.29 3.11 -23.79
N LEU A 25 -25.51 3.77 -22.93
CA LEU A 25 -25.82 3.81 -21.50
C LEU A 25 -27.13 4.59 -21.34
N PRO A 26 -28.26 3.94 -21.01
CA PRO A 26 -29.57 4.55 -21.20
C PRO A 26 -29.93 5.56 -20.11
N TYR A 27 -29.03 5.85 -19.17
CA TYR A 27 -29.35 6.67 -18.02
C TYR A 27 -28.16 7.49 -17.54
N ASP A 28 -28.18 8.79 -17.82
CA ASP A 28 -27.52 9.75 -16.96
C ASP A 28 -28.34 9.83 -15.67
N ILE A 29 -28.00 8.99 -14.70
CA ILE A 29 -28.69 8.95 -13.41
C ILE A 29 -28.23 10.18 -12.62
N PRO A 30 -29.14 11.11 -12.27
CA PRO A 30 -28.79 12.27 -11.45
C PRO A 30 -28.18 11.83 -10.12
N ASN A 31 -27.24 12.62 -9.58
CA ASN A 31 -26.55 12.29 -8.33
C ASN A 31 -27.51 12.01 -7.16
N GLN A 32 -28.68 12.64 -7.16
CA GLN A 32 -29.73 12.42 -6.16
C GLN A 32 -30.32 11.00 -6.24
N ARG A 33 -30.61 10.53 -7.45
CA ARG A 33 -31.12 9.17 -7.68
C ARG A 33 -30.07 8.10 -7.41
N LYS A 34 -28.78 8.40 -7.63
CA LYS A 34 -27.68 7.52 -7.20
C LYS A 34 -27.67 7.36 -5.67
N LYS A 35 -27.85 8.44 -4.91
CA LYS A 35 -27.93 8.38 -3.43
C LYS A 35 -29.13 7.56 -2.95
N GLU A 36 -30.28 7.71 -3.61
CA GLU A 36 -31.47 6.91 -3.32
C GLU A 36 -31.21 5.41 -3.55
N ILE A 37 -30.62 5.04 -4.69
CA ILE A 37 -30.24 3.66 -5.00
C ILE A 37 -29.26 3.10 -3.97
N VAL A 38 -28.27 3.89 -3.56
CA VAL A 38 -27.32 3.46 -2.52
C VAL A 38 -28.03 3.22 -1.19
N ASN A 39 -28.95 4.10 -0.80
CA ASN A 39 -29.71 3.95 0.44
C ASN A 39 -30.70 2.77 0.41
N THR A 40 -31.22 2.39 -0.76
CA THR A 40 -32.14 1.25 -0.88
C THR A 40 -31.41 -0.08 -0.97
N LEU A 41 -30.31 -0.15 -1.73
CA LEU A 41 -29.57 -1.39 -1.97
C LEU A 41 -28.62 -1.75 -0.83
N PHE A 42 -28.07 -0.76 -0.14
CA PHE A 42 -27.12 -0.98 0.93
C PHE A 42 -27.70 -0.48 2.25
N ALA A 43 -27.88 -1.41 3.20
CA ALA A 43 -28.21 -1.04 4.57
C ALA A 43 -27.14 -0.08 5.10
N LYS A 44 -27.55 0.98 5.80
CA LYS A 44 -26.60 1.87 6.48
C LYS A 44 -25.80 1.02 7.47
N GLY A 45 -24.52 0.82 7.17
CA GLY A 45 -23.61 0.15 8.09
C GLY A 45 -23.59 0.90 9.42
N ARG A 46 -23.47 0.16 10.53
CA ARG A 46 -23.27 0.77 11.85
C ARG A 46 -22.08 1.72 11.75
N GLU A 47 -22.23 2.95 12.25
CA GLU A 47 -21.10 3.86 12.43
C GLU A 47 -20.04 3.12 13.23
N ARG A 48 -18.95 2.77 12.56
CA ARG A 48 -17.76 2.29 13.25
C ARG A 48 -17.20 3.51 13.95
N THR A 49 -17.44 3.62 15.24
CA THR A 49 -16.56 4.41 16.09
C THR A 49 -15.17 3.83 15.85
N ARG A 50 -14.32 4.58 15.13
CA ARG A 50 -12.88 4.32 15.17
C ARG A 50 -12.54 4.41 16.66
N GLY A 51 -12.30 3.26 17.28
CA GLY A 51 -11.82 3.23 18.65
C GLY A 51 -10.66 4.20 18.73
N ASN A 52 -10.70 5.09 19.71
CA ASN A 52 -9.58 5.96 20.00
C ASN A 52 -8.44 5.00 20.36
N ILE A 53 -7.52 4.75 19.42
CA ILE A 53 -6.32 3.99 19.71
C ILE A 53 -5.51 4.95 20.56
N GLU A 54 -5.68 4.86 21.87
CA GLU A 54 -4.79 5.53 22.81
C GLU A 54 -3.38 5.06 22.45
N ARG A 55 -2.54 6.00 21.99
CA ARG A 55 -1.12 5.71 21.79
C ARG A 55 -0.59 5.29 23.14
N GLN A 56 -0.23 4.01 23.28
CA GLN A 56 0.36 3.49 24.50
C GLN A 56 1.66 4.26 24.77
N GLN A 57 1.60 5.26 25.65
CA GLN A 57 2.78 5.95 26.14
C GLN A 57 3.48 5.02 27.11
N GLY A 58 4.49 4.29 26.63
CA GLY A 58 5.27 3.40 27.48
C GLY A 58 5.86 2.16 26.81
N VAL A 59 6.05 2.16 25.49
CA VAL A 59 6.77 1.05 24.85
C VAL A 59 8.23 1.09 25.30
N GLU A 60 8.70 -0.01 25.88
CA GLU A 60 10.08 -0.16 26.31
C GLU A 60 11.02 -0.09 25.09
N PRO A 61 12.14 0.65 25.17
CA PRO A 61 13.09 0.70 24.06
C PRO A 61 13.69 -0.68 23.78
N PHE A 62 13.99 -0.94 22.51
CA PHE A 62 14.67 -2.16 22.08
C PHE A 62 16.05 -2.28 22.74
N THR A 63 16.42 -3.51 23.05
CA THR A 63 17.74 -3.89 23.55
C THR A 63 18.69 -4.25 22.42
N LYS A 64 19.99 -4.33 22.74
CA LYS A 64 21.02 -4.75 21.76
C LYS A 64 20.84 -6.20 21.33
N GLU A 65 20.47 -7.06 22.26
CA GLU A 65 20.30 -8.51 22.06
C GLU A 65 19.10 -8.79 21.14
N GLU A 66 18.00 -8.07 21.33
CA GLU A 66 16.85 -8.12 20.43
C GLU A 66 17.22 -7.68 19.02
N LEU A 67 17.98 -6.59 18.88
CA LEU A 67 18.40 -6.10 17.56
C LEU A 67 19.34 -7.11 16.87
N GLN A 68 20.27 -7.71 17.59
CA GLN A 68 21.16 -8.75 17.06
C GLN A 68 20.36 -9.97 16.59
N THR A 69 19.49 -10.49 17.45
CA THR A 69 18.61 -11.62 17.12
C THR A 69 17.75 -11.30 15.89
N ALA A 70 17.15 -10.12 15.84
CA ALA A 70 16.36 -9.68 14.69
C ALA A 70 17.20 -9.67 13.40
N THR A 71 18.42 -9.14 13.44
CA THR A 71 19.27 -9.05 12.24
C THR A 71 19.72 -10.41 11.71
N GLU A 72 19.88 -11.40 12.58
CA GLU A 72 20.19 -12.79 12.20
C GLU A 72 18.99 -13.46 11.52
N THR A 73 17.77 -13.17 11.96
CA THR A 73 16.54 -13.73 11.39
C THR A 73 16.17 -13.17 10.02
N ILE A 74 16.75 -12.03 9.61
CA ILE A 74 16.51 -11.44 8.29
C ILE A 74 16.95 -12.45 7.21
N LYS A 75 16.04 -12.83 6.31
CA LYS A 75 16.40 -13.68 5.17
C LYS A 75 17.14 -12.86 4.12
N GLY A 76 18.33 -13.31 3.73
CA GLY A 76 19.06 -12.76 2.59
C GLY A 76 18.48 -13.22 1.25
N GLY A 77 19.00 -12.67 0.16
CA GLY A 77 18.60 -12.99 -1.22
C GLY A 77 17.20 -12.50 -1.58
N LYS A 78 16.60 -11.63 -0.77
CA LYS A 78 15.32 -10.99 -1.07
C LYS A 78 15.56 -9.72 -1.87
N ALA A 79 14.62 -9.42 -2.77
CA ALA A 79 14.60 -8.13 -3.44
C ALA A 79 14.49 -6.99 -2.42
N ALA A 80 15.14 -5.86 -2.74
CA ALA A 80 15.00 -4.65 -1.95
C ALA A 80 13.54 -4.19 -1.91
N ALA A 81 13.16 -3.55 -0.80
CA ALA A 81 11.87 -2.89 -0.68
C ALA A 81 11.81 -1.64 -1.58
N GLN A 82 10.72 -0.88 -1.51
CA GLN A 82 10.55 0.38 -2.23
C GLN A 82 11.69 1.37 -1.98
N ASP A 83 12.34 1.29 -0.80
CA ASP A 83 13.48 2.12 -0.41
C ASP A 83 14.80 1.74 -1.12
N GLY A 84 14.83 0.64 -1.89
CA GLY A 84 16.00 0.20 -2.63
C GLY A 84 17.13 -0.41 -1.77
N ILE A 85 16.94 -0.50 -0.46
CA ILE A 85 17.93 -1.05 0.47
C ILE A 85 17.82 -2.58 0.52
N PRO A 86 18.88 -3.33 0.16
CA PRO A 86 18.86 -4.79 0.24
C PRO A 86 19.00 -5.28 1.69
N PRO A 87 18.45 -6.46 2.04
CA PRO A 87 18.57 -7.05 3.37
C PRO A 87 20.02 -7.20 3.86
N GLU A 88 20.95 -7.45 2.94
CA GLU A 88 22.38 -7.60 3.21
C GLU A 88 23.00 -6.31 3.74
N ALA A 89 22.57 -5.15 3.22
CA ALA A 89 23.06 -3.86 3.69
C ALA A 89 22.63 -3.59 5.14
N ILE A 90 21.41 -4.00 5.51
CA ILE A 90 20.90 -3.86 6.88
C ILE A 90 21.69 -4.78 7.83
N LYS A 91 21.94 -6.02 7.41
CA LYS A 91 22.78 -6.96 8.18
C LYS A 91 24.19 -6.42 8.39
N GLU A 92 24.78 -5.84 7.36
CA GLU A 92 26.14 -5.31 7.45
C GLU A 92 26.18 -4.07 8.34
N ALA A 93 25.21 -3.16 8.21
CA ALA A 93 25.07 -2.00 9.08
C ALA A 93 24.89 -2.40 10.56
N ALA A 94 24.16 -3.49 10.84
CA ALA A 94 24.00 -4.00 12.19
C ALA A 94 25.32 -4.58 12.76
N LYS A 95 26.16 -5.20 11.94
CA LYS A 95 27.49 -5.69 12.36
C LYS A 95 28.47 -4.55 12.64
N THR A 96 28.50 -3.55 11.75
CA THR A 96 29.48 -2.46 11.85
C THR A 96 29.08 -1.40 12.85
N GLN A 97 27.78 -1.06 12.93
CA GLN A 97 27.30 0.10 13.67
C GLN A 97 25.99 -0.17 14.45
N LEU A 98 25.96 -1.27 15.19
CA LEU A 98 24.81 -1.67 16.02
C LEU A 98 24.29 -0.57 16.95
N LYS A 99 25.20 0.17 17.60
CA LYS A 99 24.83 1.22 18.57
C LYS A 99 24.07 2.38 17.93
N TRP A 100 24.49 2.80 16.75
CA TRP A 100 23.82 3.88 16.01
C TRP A 100 22.45 3.42 15.53
N LEU A 101 22.37 2.21 14.95
CA LEU A 101 21.12 1.64 14.45
C LEU A 101 20.09 1.50 15.58
N LEU A 102 20.51 1.02 16.74
CA LEU A 102 19.67 0.94 17.93
C LEU A 102 19.17 2.32 18.39
N GLY A 103 20.05 3.33 18.37
CA GLY A 103 19.70 4.70 18.72
C GLY A 103 18.63 5.29 17.80
N VAL A 104 18.74 5.04 16.49
CA VAL A 104 17.75 5.48 15.50
C VAL A 104 16.40 4.80 15.74
N LEU A 105 16.38 3.48 15.90
CA LEU A 105 15.14 2.72 16.12
C LEU A 105 14.42 3.14 17.41
N ASN A 106 15.16 3.30 18.51
CA ASN A 106 14.59 3.73 19.78
C ASN A 106 14.14 5.20 19.78
N LYS A 107 14.70 6.03 18.89
CA LYS A 107 14.21 7.40 18.69
C LYS A 107 12.88 7.39 17.94
N LEU A 108 12.78 6.62 16.85
CA LEU A 108 11.55 6.46 16.07
C LEU A 108 10.40 5.85 16.89
N LEU A 109 10.73 5.01 17.89
CA LEU A 109 9.74 4.43 18.79
C LEU A 109 9.05 5.47 19.69
N ARG A 110 9.69 6.63 19.92
CA ARG A 110 9.22 7.68 20.83
C ARG A 110 8.56 8.87 20.11
N GLU A 111 8.63 8.91 18.78
CA GLU A 111 8.00 9.92 17.90
C GLU A 111 6.56 9.51 17.53
#